data_AF-A0AAE9N2L0-F1
#
_entry.id   AF-A0AAE9N2L0-F1
#
_cell.length_a   1.000
_cell.length_b   1.000
_cell.length_c   1.000
_cell.angle_alpha   90.00
_cell.angle_beta   90.00
_cell.angle_gamma   90.00
#
_symmetry.space_group_name_H-M   'P 1'
#
loop_
_entity.id
_entity.type
_entity.pdbx_description
1 polymer ?
#
loop_
_entity_poly.entity_id
_entity_poly.type
_entity_poly.pdbx_seq_one_letter_code
_entity_poly.pdbx_strand_id
1 'polypeptide(L)'
;MNQSLSGLQQRFLAIATDSNLSPKQKSNFLALEVEATIPYMTITKYGAEGSRTRTTFLGAEAAKNTGILGRSPRVVSHEMSPTYVK
;
A
#
# COMPACT_ATOMS: atom_id res chain seq x y z
N MET A 1 -13.11 28.70 -29.24
CA MET A 1 -11.92 28.15 -28.56
C MET A 1 -12.32 26.85 -27.90
N ASN A 2 -12.18 25.71 -28.60
CA ASN A 2 -12.56 24.41 -28.07
C ASN A 2 -11.26 23.63 -27.79
N GLN A 3 -10.60 23.95 -26.68
CA GLN A 3 -9.44 23.18 -26.23
C GLN A 3 -9.97 21.85 -25.70
N SER A 4 -9.69 20.76 -26.41
CA SER A 4 -10.02 19.42 -25.90
C SER A 4 -9.26 19.19 -24.60
N LEU A 5 -10.00 18.90 -23.52
CA LEU A 5 -9.40 18.59 -22.23
C LEU A 5 -8.58 17.30 -22.35
N SER A 6 -7.40 17.26 -21.73
CA SER A 6 -6.66 16.01 -21.58
C SER A 6 -7.48 15.02 -20.74
N GLY A 7 -7.30 13.72 -20.97
CA GLY A 7 -8.07 12.69 -20.25
C GLY A 7 -7.95 12.79 -18.72
N LEU A 8 -6.81 13.26 -18.20
CA LEU A 8 -6.61 13.54 -16.78
C LEU A 8 -7.45 14.72 -16.30
N GLN A 9 -7.45 15.83 -17.04
CA GLN A 9 -8.25 17.01 -16.72
C GLN A 9 -9.75 16.69 -16.72
N GLN A 10 -10.20 15.82 -17.62
CA GLN A 10 -11.60 15.39 -17.67
C GLN A 10 -12.00 14.56 -16.43
N ARG A 11 -11.10 13.71 -15.91
CA ARG A 11 -11.35 12.97 -14.65
C ARG A 11 -11.42 13.90 -13.44
N PHE A 12 -10.49 14.85 -13.33
CA PHE A 12 -10.53 15.84 -12.24
C PHE A 12 -11.78 16.73 -12.31
N LEU A 13 -12.17 17.15 -13.52
CA LEU A 13 -13.41 17.89 -13.73
C LEU A 13 -14.61 17.08 -13.23
N ALA A 14 -14.72 15.81 -13.62
CA ALA A 14 -15.82 14.94 -13.22
C ALA A 14 -15.95 14.84 -11.68
N ILE A 15 -14.84 14.63 -10.97
CA ILE A 15 -14.81 14.54 -9.50
C ILE A 15 -15.21 15.88 -8.86
N ALA A 16 -14.75 17.01 -9.40
CA ALA A 16 -15.06 18.33 -8.88
C ALA A 16 -16.55 18.68 -9.06
N THR A 17 -17.12 18.34 -10.23
CA THR A 17 -18.50 18.68 -10.60
C THR A 17 -19.56 17.73 -10.06
N ASP A 18 -19.19 16.57 -9.51
CA ASP A 18 -20.15 15.59 -9.00
C ASP A 18 -20.97 16.17 -7.84
N SER A 19 -22.29 16.15 -7.94
CA SER A 19 -23.21 16.62 -6.91
C SER A 19 -23.46 15.59 -5.80
N ASN A 20 -23.18 14.31 -6.04
CA ASN A 20 -23.40 13.23 -5.07
C ASN A 20 -22.24 13.05 -4.09
N LEU A 21 -21.10 13.67 -4.36
CA LEU A 21 -19.90 13.57 -3.52
C LEU A 21 -19.86 14.70 -2.49
N SER A 22 -19.67 14.33 -1.22
CA SER A 22 -19.35 15.29 -0.16
C SER A 22 -17.96 15.94 -0.38
N PRO A 23 -17.70 17.13 0.18
CA PRO A 23 -16.39 17.78 0.07
C PRO A 23 -15.21 16.89 0.52
N LYS A 24 -15.42 16.07 1.56
CA LYS A 24 -14.41 15.12 2.05
C LYS A 24 -14.15 13.99 1.06
N GLN A 25 -15.19 13.46 0.42
CA GLN A 25 -15.06 12.44 -0.60
C GLN A 25 -14.36 13.00 -1.84
N LYS A 26 -14.73 14.20 -2.30
CA LYS A 26 -14.05 14.88 -3.43
C LYS A 26 -12.55 15.03 -3.17
N SER A 27 -12.18 15.50 -1.98
CA SER A 27 -10.78 15.63 -1.59
C SER A 27 -10.06 14.28 -1.62
N ASN A 28 -10.68 13.21 -1.12
CA ASN A 28 -10.09 11.87 -1.12
C ASN A 28 -9.91 11.30 -2.53
N PHE A 29 -10.93 11.41 -3.39
CA PHE A 29 -10.86 10.93 -4.77
C PHE A 29 -9.84 11.69 -5.61
N LEU A 30 -9.71 13.00 -5.39
CA LEU A 30 -8.71 13.81 -6.07
C LEU A 30 -7.28 13.40 -5.67
N ALA A 31 -7.05 13.12 -4.38
CA ALA A 31 -5.75 12.64 -3.91
C ALA A 31 -5.37 11.30 -4.56
N LEU A 32 -6.30 10.35 -4.65
CA LEU A 32 -6.08 9.04 -5.27
C LEU A 32 -5.72 9.13 -6.77
N GLU A 33 -6.41 9.97 -7.53
CA GLU A 33 -6.11 10.18 -8.95
C GLU A 33 -4.72 10.80 -9.16
N VAL A 34 -4.30 11.69 -8.26
CA VAL A 34 -2.95 12.27 -8.28
C VAL A 34 -1.91 11.18 -7.99
N GLU A 35 -2.10 10.38 -6.93
CA GLU A 35 -1.17 9.29 -6.59
C GLU A 35 -1.00 8.29 -7.73
N ALA A 36 -2.09 7.92 -8.41
CA ALA A 36 -2.05 7.00 -9.54
C ALA A 36 -1.28 7.56 -10.75
N THR A 37 -1.17 8.89 -10.87
CA THR A 37 -0.44 9.56 -11.94
C THR A 37 1.07 9.66 -11.66
N ILE A 38 1.48 9.52 -10.38
CA ILE A 38 2.88 9.59 -9.99
C ILE A 38 3.58 8.27 -10.41
N PRO A 39 4.70 8.33 -11.17
CA PRO A 39 5.44 7.13 -11.54
C PRO A 39 5.94 6.38 -10.31
N TYR A 40 5.69 5.07 -10.27
CA TYR A 40 6.27 4.22 -9.25
C TYR A 40 7.80 4.15 -9.41
N MET A 41 8.50 4.11 -8.27
CA MET A 41 9.94 3.91 -8.25
C MET A 41 10.28 2.50 -8.77
N THR A 42 11.35 2.39 -9.55
CA THR A 42 11.75 1.11 -10.15
C THR A 42 12.24 0.11 -9.11
N ILE A 43 12.03 -1.19 -9.35
CA ILE A 43 12.46 -2.29 -8.47
C ILE A 43 13.97 -2.24 -8.13
N THR A 44 14.78 -1.72 -9.05
CA THR A 44 16.23 -1.57 -8.89
C THR A 44 16.60 -0.52 -7.85
N LYS A 45 15.88 0.61 -7.81
CA LYS A 45 16.05 1.66 -6.79
C LYS A 45 15.42 1.24 -5.45
N TYR A 46 14.36 0.44 -5.51
CA TYR A 46 13.67 -0.11 -4.34
C TYR A 46 14.56 -0.98 -3.44
N GLY A 47 15.46 -1.78 -4.03
CA GLY A 47 16.40 -2.62 -3.26
C GLY A 47 17.52 -1.83 -2.57
N ALA A 48 17.82 -0.62 -3.03
CA ALA A 48 18.85 0.24 -2.44
C ALA A 48 18.29 1.19 -1.37
N GLU A 49 17.08 1.73 -1.57
CA GLU A 49 16.50 2.78 -0.73
C GLU A 49 15.39 2.29 0.21
N GLY A 50 14.83 1.10 -0.03
CA GLY A 50 13.75 0.51 0.77
C GLY A 50 12.38 1.15 0.54
N SER A 51 11.32 0.46 0.95
CA SER A 51 9.94 0.96 0.85
C SER A 51 9.40 1.38 2.21
N ARG A 52 9.11 2.67 2.38
CA ARG A 52 8.46 3.18 3.60
C ARG A 52 6.95 2.95 3.62
N THR A 53 6.35 2.70 2.45
CA THR A 53 4.89 2.61 2.28
C THR A 53 4.36 1.17 2.29
N ARG A 54 5.20 0.17 1.96
CA ARG A 54 4.83 -1.25 1.97
C ARG A 54 5.81 -2.05 2.84
N THR A 55 5.34 -2.49 4.00
CA THR A 55 6.14 -3.17 5.05
C THR A 55 6.51 -4.63 4.74
N THR A 56 5.99 -5.20 3.64
CA THR A 56 6.22 -6.60 3.27
C THR A 56 7.69 -6.92 3.02
N PHE A 57 8.49 -5.94 2.59
CA PHE A 57 9.91 -6.15 2.32
C PHE A 57 10.79 -6.00 3.57
N LEU A 58 10.41 -5.15 4.54
CA LEU A 58 11.14 -5.02 5.82
C LEU A 58 11.19 -6.34 6.58
N GLY A 59 10.11 -7.13 6.53
CA GLY A 59 10.07 -8.46 7.14
C GLY A 59 11.05 -9.44 6.50
N ALA A 60 11.18 -9.41 5.17
CA ALA A 60 12.11 -10.26 4.43
C ALA A 60 13.57 -9.87 4.67
N GLU A 61 13.88 -8.57 4.74
CA GLU A 61 15.22 -8.07 5.06
C GLU A 61 15.60 -8.36 6.52
N ALA A 62 14.70 -8.10 7.47
CA ALA A 62 14.92 -8.42 8.88
C ALA A 62 15.14 -9.93 9.07
N ALA A 63 14.37 -10.78 8.38
CA ALA A 63 14.57 -12.23 8.43
C ALA A 63 15.96 -12.66 7.94
N LYS A 64 16.46 -12.05 6.85
CA LYS A 64 17.82 -12.31 6.33
C LYS A 64 18.92 -11.81 7.26
N ASN A 65 18.77 -10.60 7.81
CA ASN A 65 19.84 -9.93 8.55
C ASN A 65 19.91 -10.34 10.04
N THR A 66 18.78 -10.69 10.65
CA THR A 66 18.70 -10.89 12.12
C THR A 66 18.57 -12.35 12.53
N GLY A 67 18.39 -13.28 11.57
CA GLY A 67 18.21 -14.70 11.87
C GLY A 67 16.96 -15.01 12.69
N ILE A 68 15.96 -14.12 12.68
CA ILE A 68 14.75 -14.21 13.51
C ILE A 68 13.98 -15.53 13.30
N LEU A 69 14.10 -16.14 12.13
CA LEU A 69 13.47 -17.41 11.78
C LEU A 69 14.14 -18.62 12.46
N GLY A 70 15.41 -18.49 12.85
CA GLY A 70 16.17 -19.54 13.54
C GLY A 70 16.11 -19.46 15.06
N ARG A 71 15.37 -18.51 15.63
CA ARG A 71 15.30 -18.36 17.09
C ARG A 71 14.41 -19.45 17.70
N SER A 72 14.90 -20.11 18.75
CA SER A 72 14.04 -21.00 19.55
C SER A 72 12.85 -20.21 20.12
N PRO A 73 11.62 -20.73 20.05
CA PRO A 73 10.46 -20.11 20.69
C PRO A 73 10.75 -19.94 22.18
N ARG A 74 10.72 -18.70 22.68
CA ARG A 74 11.11 -18.40 24.07
C ARG A 74 10.03 -18.77 25.09
N VAL A 75 8.80 -19.05 24.65
CA VAL A 75 7.68 -19.46 25.50
C VAL A 75 6.82 -20.45 24.70
N VAL A 76 6.63 -21.66 25.21
CA VAL A 76 5.62 -22.59 24.71
C VAL A 76 4.38 -22.38 25.56
N SER A 77 3.30 -21.90 24.94
CA SER A 77 1.98 -21.83 25.57
C SER A 77 1.48 -23.27 25.76
N HIS A 78 1.27 -23.68 27.00
CA HIS A 78 0.83 -25.04 27.36
C HIS A 78 -0.69 -25.21 27.21
N GLU A 79 -1.42 -24.17 26.82
CA GLU A 79 -2.89 -24.23 26.73
C GLU A 79 -3.43 -24.69 25.36
N MET A 80 -2.57 -24.88 24.35
CA MET A 80 -3.00 -25.36 23.03
C MET A 80 -2.48 -26.77 22.74
N SER A 81 -3.13 -27.78 23.31
CA SER A 81 -2.98 -29.18 22.85
C SER A 81 -4.00 -29.47 21.75
N PRO A 82 -3.59 -29.84 20.51
CA PRO A 82 -4.54 -30.21 19.47
C PRO A 82 -5.21 -31.55 19.85
N THR A 83 -6.48 -31.52 20.20
CA THR A 83 -7.30 -32.74 20.37
C THR A 83 -7.65 -33.30 19.00
N TYR A 84 -7.01 -34.40 18.63
CA TYR A 84 -7.45 -35.21 17.49
C TYR A 84 -8.57 -36.15 17.94
N VAL A 85 -9.76 -35.93 17.39
CA VAL A 85 -10.88 -36.89 17.51
C VAL A 85 -10.69 -37.97 16.43
N LYS A 86 -10.84 -39.23 16.83
CA LYS A 86 -10.67 -40.42 15.99
C LYS A 86 -11.82 -40.60 15.02
#